data_AF-A0A4Z1GE17-F1
#
_entry.id   AF-A0A4Z1GE17-F1
#
_cell.length_a   1.000
_cell.length_b   1.000
_cell.length_c   1.000
_cell.angle_alpha   90.00
_cell.angle_beta   90.00
_cell.angle_gamma   90.00
#
_symmetry.space_group_name_H-M   'P 1'
#
loop_
_entity.id
_entity.type
_entity.pdbx_description
1 polymer ?
#
loop_
_entity_poly.entity_id
_entity_poly.type
_entity_poly.pdbx_seq_one_letter_code
_entity_poly.pdbx_strand_id
1 'polypeptide(L)'
;MCRFLVYKGSDAILLSKIILEPTHSILNQSFDSRLRLDMRRPHNGDGFGIGYYTEPELGPEPCIFTSTIPAWNCINLQRIASKTASPLIFAHVRATTEGSLSDDNCHPFSHGSLMWMHNGGLGGWKHIKRRLGERLADKWYLGVHGGTDSEWAFALYLDTLERMGHNPSAPPAEGFGPTVLRHAMLATIKQINDFIAAIPEKTIEEENLDIRSLLNFAITDGHSIVCTRYVSSKTDEAASLYYSSGTTWEDKSNKGEYQMDRRDKGADIVLVASEPLTFERESWVTVPTNSTLTIHKQTVMVHPIIDEYYNHNPYHSRSSQFVTEKGLVTNEKSTPAPTLAPTGSTLLHQSLTRTINPSSAMLSPRENYDPNTVNNASHTSAISDIRHATPAASRPSISSNKSGEQGNIKKKRAAAPAPAIVQIPANTMNAGASNGASGVDYIDTPDTPELTKNSDSRNKIAQYFPELDSIDRN
;
A
#
# COMPACT_ATOMS: atom_id res chain seq x y z
N MET A 1 -2.56 -2.71 -5.10
CA MET A 1 -2.69 -1.97 -3.83
C MET A 1 -2.58 -2.94 -2.67
N CYS A 2 -1.88 -2.52 -1.62
CA CYS A 2 -1.46 -3.34 -0.49
C CYS A 2 -2.61 -3.75 0.44
N ARG A 3 -2.34 -4.57 1.46
CA ARG A 3 -3.24 -4.81 2.61
C ARG A 3 -2.45 -4.72 3.90
N PHE A 4 -3.08 -4.24 4.98
CA PHE A 4 -2.48 -4.23 6.31
C PHE A 4 -3.41 -4.79 7.39
N LEU A 5 -2.77 -5.18 8.49
CA LEU A 5 -3.34 -5.74 9.70
C LEU A 5 -2.62 -5.15 10.92
N VAL A 6 -3.39 -4.81 11.95
CA VAL A 6 -2.93 -4.34 13.25
C VAL A 6 -3.57 -5.23 14.33
N TYR A 7 -2.76 -5.62 15.31
CA TYR A 7 -3.20 -6.23 16.57
C TYR A 7 -2.72 -5.37 17.75
N LYS A 8 -3.60 -5.15 18.72
CA LYS A 8 -3.26 -4.68 20.07
C LYS A 8 -3.93 -5.59 21.10
N GLY A 9 -3.13 -6.28 21.90
CA GLY A 9 -3.57 -7.06 23.06
C GLY A 9 -3.26 -6.36 24.39
N SER A 10 -3.93 -6.74 25.46
CA SER A 10 -3.43 -6.61 26.84
C SER A 10 -2.26 -7.58 27.03
N ASP A 11 -2.50 -8.86 26.72
CA ASP A 11 -1.49 -9.91 26.64
C ASP A 11 -0.80 -9.99 25.26
N ALA A 12 0.34 -10.69 25.21
CA ALA A 12 1.04 -10.98 23.97
C ALA A 12 0.44 -12.18 23.22
N ILE A 13 0.25 -12.06 21.90
CA ILE A 13 -0.16 -13.18 21.04
C ILE A 13 0.98 -13.61 20.12
N LEU A 14 1.07 -14.93 19.85
CA LEU A 14 1.93 -15.46 18.80
C LEU A 14 1.57 -14.83 17.45
N LEU A 15 2.57 -14.36 16.70
CA LEU A 15 2.34 -13.73 15.40
C LEU A 15 1.60 -14.66 14.43
N SER A 16 1.85 -15.98 14.49
CA SER A 16 1.22 -16.97 13.61
C SER A 16 -0.32 -16.97 13.69
N LYS A 17 -0.89 -16.77 14.89
CA LYS A 17 -2.34 -16.73 15.14
C LYS A 17 -3.07 -15.55 14.50
N ILE A 18 -2.32 -14.54 14.07
CA ILE A 18 -2.81 -13.31 13.44
C ILE A 18 -2.42 -13.28 11.96
N ILE A 19 -1.21 -13.73 11.64
CA ILE A 19 -0.57 -13.52 10.33
C ILE A 19 -0.68 -14.72 9.39
N LEU A 20 -0.75 -15.95 9.92
CA LEU A 20 -0.67 -17.18 9.12
C LEU A 20 -1.93 -18.04 9.23
N GLU A 21 -2.34 -18.34 10.46
CA GLU A 21 -3.32 -19.40 10.78
C GLU A 21 -4.80 -19.07 10.47
N PRO A 22 -5.29 -17.82 10.58
CA PRO A 22 -6.67 -17.51 10.23
C PRO A 22 -7.00 -17.87 8.78
N THR A 23 -8.20 -18.41 8.51
CA THR A 23 -8.58 -18.81 7.14
C THR A 23 -8.57 -17.64 6.14
N HIS A 24 -8.67 -16.38 6.60
CA HIS A 24 -8.39 -15.18 5.80
C HIS A 24 -7.24 -14.34 6.35
N SER A 25 -6.18 -15.00 6.79
CA SER A 25 -4.95 -14.35 7.27
C SER A 25 -4.36 -13.37 6.24
N ILE A 26 -3.54 -12.43 6.71
CA ILE A 26 -2.82 -11.50 5.82
C ILE A 26 -1.90 -12.25 4.84
N LEU A 27 -1.42 -13.44 5.22
CA LEU A 27 -0.76 -14.39 4.31
C LEU A 27 -1.68 -14.82 3.17
N ASN A 28 -2.89 -15.28 3.46
CA ASN A 28 -3.83 -15.69 2.40
C ASN A 28 -4.21 -14.49 1.52
N GLN A 29 -4.45 -13.32 2.12
CA GLN A 29 -4.68 -12.07 1.39
C GLN A 29 -3.51 -11.68 0.47
N SER A 30 -2.29 -12.21 0.67
CA SER A 30 -1.15 -11.89 -0.20
C SER A 30 -1.19 -12.58 -1.57
N PHE A 31 -1.84 -13.73 -1.73
CA PHE A 31 -2.00 -14.41 -3.02
C PHE A 31 -3.46 -14.64 -3.44
N ASP A 32 -4.39 -14.59 -2.50
CA ASP A 32 -5.84 -14.68 -2.67
C ASP A 32 -6.49 -13.47 -1.97
N SER A 33 -6.21 -12.26 -2.46
CA SER A 33 -6.94 -11.04 -2.08
C SER A 33 -8.38 -11.15 -2.61
N ARG A 34 -9.29 -11.71 -1.82
CA ARG A 34 -10.68 -11.94 -2.23
C ARG A 34 -11.48 -10.63 -2.40
N LEU A 35 -10.90 -9.53 -1.95
CA LEU A 35 -11.34 -8.16 -2.12
C LEU A 35 -10.46 -7.39 -3.14
N ARG A 36 -10.16 -8.00 -4.29
CA ARG A 36 -9.43 -7.34 -5.40
C ARG A 36 -10.11 -7.61 -6.74
N LEU A 37 -10.62 -6.55 -7.34
CA LEU A 37 -11.36 -6.59 -8.62
C LEU A 37 -10.44 -6.61 -9.86
N ASP A 38 -9.16 -6.27 -9.71
CA ASP A 38 -8.17 -6.32 -10.79
C ASP A 38 -7.54 -7.71 -10.94
N MET A 39 -8.03 -8.46 -11.93
CA MET A 39 -7.52 -9.79 -12.30
C MET A 39 -6.16 -9.77 -13.02
N ARG A 40 -5.61 -8.60 -13.41
CA ARG A 40 -4.36 -8.52 -14.21
C ARG A 40 -3.09 -8.75 -13.39
N ARG A 41 -3.14 -8.51 -12.07
CA ARG A 41 -2.08 -8.83 -11.10
C ARG A 41 -2.74 -9.31 -9.80
N PRO A 42 -3.12 -10.60 -9.68
CA PRO A 42 -4.00 -11.06 -8.60
C PRO A 42 -3.36 -11.07 -7.19
N HIS A 43 -2.03 -10.94 -7.08
CA HIS A 43 -1.31 -11.08 -5.81
C HIS A 43 -0.72 -9.74 -5.28
N ASN A 44 -0.56 -9.68 -3.96
CA ASN A 44 0.33 -8.77 -3.22
C ASN A 44 1.65 -9.50 -2.97
N GLY A 45 2.34 -9.83 -4.06
CA GLY A 45 3.61 -10.58 -4.07
C GLY A 45 4.86 -9.71 -4.14
N ASP A 46 4.71 -8.39 -4.12
CA ASP A 46 5.82 -7.42 -4.22
C ASP A 46 6.57 -7.20 -2.89
N GLY A 47 6.39 -8.12 -1.96
CA GLY A 47 6.97 -8.13 -0.62
C GLY A 47 5.95 -8.09 0.51
N PHE A 48 6.45 -8.19 1.73
CA PHE A 48 5.70 -8.04 2.97
C PHE A 48 6.58 -7.40 4.04
N GLY A 49 5.97 -7.01 5.15
CA GLY A 49 6.70 -6.76 6.37
C GLY A 49 5.85 -6.88 7.61
N ILE A 50 6.53 -7.10 8.73
CA ILE A 50 5.94 -7.25 10.05
C ILE A 50 6.76 -6.42 11.01
N GLY A 51 6.10 -5.55 11.77
CA GLY A 51 6.68 -4.84 12.89
C GLY A 51 6.00 -5.28 14.18
N TYR A 52 6.77 -5.50 15.24
CA TYR A 52 6.23 -5.83 16.55
C TYR A 52 7.06 -5.23 17.66
N TYR A 53 6.40 -4.83 18.75
CA TYR A 53 7.10 -4.36 19.95
C TYR A 53 7.50 -5.56 20.81
N THR A 54 8.65 -5.43 21.47
CA THR A 54 9.23 -6.46 22.34
C THR A 54 9.22 -6.03 23.80
N GLU A 55 9.82 -6.82 24.69
CA GLU A 55 9.95 -6.45 26.10
C GLU A 55 10.73 -5.13 26.27
N PRO A 56 10.36 -4.25 27.23
CA PRO A 56 10.97 -2.92 27.40
C PRO A 56 12.49 -2.93 27.59
N GLU A 57 13.04 -4.04 28.06
CA GLU A 57 14.47 -4.29 28.27
C GLU A 57 15.30 -4.28 26.97
N LEU A 58 14.65 -4.51 25.81
CA LEU A 58 15.27 -4.49 24.49
C LEU A 58 15.23 -3.11 23.81
N GLY A 59 14.54 -2.13 24.41
CA GLY A 59 14.37 -0.78 23.89
C GLY A 59 12.93 -0.45 23.48
N PRO A 60 12.60 0.84 23.28
CA PRO A 60 11.29 1.29 22.81
C PRO A 60 11.09 1.12 21.29
N GLU A 61 12.15 0.84 20.53
CA GLU A 61 12.08 0.59 19.09
C GLU A 61 11.38 -0.74 18.77
N PRO A 62 10.53 -0.80 17.73
CA PRO A 62 9.97 -2.07 17.28
C PRO A 62 11.01 -2.92 16.54
N CYS A 63 10.84 -4.24 16.60
CA CYS A 63 11.54 -5.15 15.71
C CYS A 63 10.79 -5.23 14.37
N ILE A 64 11.49 -4.95 13.27
CA ILE A 64 10.94 -4.98 11.90
C ILE A 64 11.55 -6.15 11.12
N PHE A 65 10.69 -6.92 10.45
CA PHE A 65 11.09 -7.96 9.49
C PHE A 65 10.34 -7.75 8.17
N THR A 66 11.06 -7.24 7.18
CA THR A 66 10.63 -7.00 5.80
C THR A 66 11.22 -8.02 4.84
N SER A 67 10.57 -8.22 3.69
CA SER A 67 11.16 -8.91 2.55
C SER A 67 10.47 -8.52 1.25
N THR A 68 11.23 -8.46 0.15
CA THR A 68 10.69 -8.43 -1.22
C THR A 68 10.20 -9.78 -1.72
N ILE A 69 10.46 -10.88 -0.99
CA ILE A 69 9.94 -12.21 -1.32
C ILE A 69 8.43 -12.25 -0.99
N PRO A 70 7.58 -12.84 -1.84
CA PRO A 70 6.17 -13.03 -1.51
C PRO A 70 5.97 -13.77 -0.19
N ALA A 71 5.04 -13.31 0.66
CA ALA A 71 4.88 -13.82 2.02
C ALA A 71 4.64 -15.35 2.07
N TRP A 72 3.86 -15.89 1.13
CA TRP A 72 3.57 -17.33 1.03
C TRP A 72 4.81 -18.19 0.76
N ASN A 73 5.84 -17.64 0.11
CA ASN A 73 7.11 -18.33 -0.18
C ASN A 73 8.18 -18.11 0.90
N CYS A 74 7.92 -17.29 1.92
CA CYS A 74 8.91 -17.00 2.96
C CYS A 74 8.88 -18.03 4.11
N ILE A 75 9.72 -19.05 4.02
CA ILE A 75 9.87 -20.07 5.09
C ILE A 75 10.34 -19.42 6.42
N ASN A 76 11.13 -18.35 6.36
CA ASN A 76 11.60 -17.66 7.56
C ASN A 76 10.45 -16.91 8.28
N LEU A 77 9.48 -16.37 7.54
CA LEU A 77 8.24 -15.82 8.12
C LEU A 77 7.51 -16.89 8.94
N GLN A 78 7.30 -18.09 8.38
CA GLN A 78 6.63 -19.19 9.10
C GLN A 78 7.36 -19.57 10.39
N ARG A 79 8.71 -19.67 10.34
CA ARG A 79 9.55 -19.99 11.49
C ARG A 79 9.45 -18.92 12.59
N ILE A 80 9.69 -17.66 12.24
CA ILE A 80 9.68 -16.52 13.18
C ILE A 80 8.28 -16.39 13.80
N ALA A 81 7.22 -16.38 12.99
CA ALA A 81 5.87 -16.14 13.48
C ALA A 81 5.36 -17.24 14.44
N SER A 82 5.87 -18.47 14.33
CA SER A 82 5.55 -19.58 15.25
C SER A 82 6.24 -19.53 16.61
N LYS A 83 7.19 -18.59 16.81
CA LYS A 83 8.01 -18.47 18.04
C LYS A 83 8.08 -17.06 18.62
N THR A 84 7.62 -16.05 17.88
CA THR A 84 7.53 -14.67 18.35
C THR A 84 6.12 -14.38 18.85
N ALA A 85 6.00 -13.75 20.01
CA ALA A 85 4.75 -13.18 20.52
C ALA A 85 4.92 -11.68 20.81
N SER A 86 3.85 -10.90 20.70
CA SER A 86 3.85 -9.47 21.01
C SER A 86 2.46 -8.96 21.36
N PRO A 87 2.32 -7.96 22.27
CA PRO A 87 1.06 -7.29 22.56
C PRO A 87 0.72 -6.16 21.55
N LEU A 88 1.59 -5.86 20.58
CA LEU A 88 1.32 -4.89 19.51
C LEU A 88 2.06 -5.28 18.23
N ILE A 89 1.30 -5.63 17.19
CA ILE A 89 1.81 -6.15 15.91
C ILE A 89 1.20 -5.36 14.77
N PHE A 90 2.02 -4.93 13.83
CA PHE A 90 1.64 -4.44 12.50
C PHE A 90 2.13 -5.45 11.46
N ALA A 91 1.29 -5.80 10.49
CA ALA A 91 1.66 -6.67 9.37
C ALA A 91 1.10 -6.11 8.06
N HIS A 92 1.88 -6.19 6.99
CA HIS A 92 1.56 -5.58 5.71
C HIS A 92 2.03 -6.46 4.54
N VAL A 93 1.25 -6.49 3.47
CA VAL A 93 1.58 -7.21 2.23
C VAL A 93 1.47 -6.25 1.05
N ARG A 94 2.55 -6.14 0.27
CA ARG A 94 2.75 -5.10 -0.74
C ARG A 94 2.27 -5.56 -2.11
N ALA A 95 1.58 -4.66 -2.80
CA ALA A 95 1.42 -4.72 -4.25
C ALA A 95 1.92 -3.42 -4.86
N THR A 96 2.95 -3.48 -5.71
CA THR A 96 3.68 -2.33 -6.23
C THR A 96 2.75 -1.39 -6.99
N THR A 97 2.62 -0.18 -6.47
CA THR A 97 2.06 1.00 -7.15
C THR A 97 3.13 2.03 -7.43
N GLU A 98 4.02 2.27 -6.46
CA GLU A 98 5.15 3.20 -6.52
C GLU A 98 6.43 2.56 -5.98
N GLY A 99 7.58 3.08 -6.43
CA GLY A 99 8.91 2.61 -6.08
C GLY A 99 9.33 1.29 -6.75
N SER A 100 10.61 0.95 -6.65
CA SER A 100 11.16 -0.33 -7.12
C SER A 100 10.77 -1.50 -6.22
N LEU A 101 11.09 -2.73 -6.64
CA LEU A 101 11.14 -3.88 -5.74
C LEU A 101 12.42 -3.75 -4.89
N SER A 102 12.29 -3.13 -3.71
CA SER A 102 13.34 -3.03 -2.68
C SER A 102 12.72 -3.27 -1.31
N ASP A 103 13.54 -3.68 -0.36
CA ASP A 103 13.11 -3.88 1.04
C ASP A 103 12.73 -2.54 1.69
N ASP A 104 13.45 -1.47 1.34
CA ASP A 104 13.17 -0.08 1.74
C ASP A 104 11.81 0.45 1.25
N ASN A 105 11.12 -0.28 0.36
CA ASN A 105 9.77 0.07 -0.10
C ASN A 105 8.68 -0.81 0.55
N CYS A 106 9.05 -1.72 1.46
CA CYS A 106 8.13 -2.59 2.19
C CYS A 106 7.77 -1.98 3.55
N HIS A 107 6.47 -1.89 3.80
CA HIS A 107 5.94 -1.50 5.11
C HIS A 107 6.09 -2.66 6.11
N PRO A 108 6.12 -2.39 7.43
CA PRO A 108 6.06 -1.07 8.05
C PRO A 108 7.39 -0.31 8.06
N PHE A 109 7.31 1.01 7.94
CA PHE A 109 8.42 1.93 8.20
C PHE A 109 8.54 2.21 9.71
N SER A 110 9.70 2.61 10.20
CA SER A 110 9.89 2.95 11.61
C SER A 110 10.91 4.06 11.85
N HIS A 111 10.72 4.83 12.93
CA HIS A 111 11.70 5.79 13.45
C HIS A 111 11.56 5.91 14.97
N GLY A 112 12.60 5.56 15.73
CA GLY A 112 12.50 5.45 17.19
C GLY A 112 11.37 4.48 17.59
N SER A 113 10.52 4.87 18.54
CA SER A 113 9.35 4.06 18.91
C SER A 113 8.17 4.16 17.95
N LEU A 114 8.27 4.93 16.85
CA LEU A 114 7.18 5.12 15.90
C LEU A 114 7.22 4.09 14.77
N MET A 115 6.07 3.54 14.41
CA MET A 115 5.92 2.58 13.31
C MET A 115 4.73 2.93 12.41
N TRP A 116 4.92 2.90 11.09
CA TRP A 116 4.01 3.45 10.09
C TRP A 116 3.66 2.46 8.96
N MET A 117 2.38 2.41 8.61
CA MET A 117 1.84 1.70 7.45
C MET A 117 0.94 2.59 6.60
N HIS A 118 0.88 2.30 5.30
CA HIS A 118 -0.06 2.91 4.36
C HIS A 118 -0.67 1.86 3.43
N ASN A 119 -1.99 1.88 3.28
CA ASN A 119 -2.70 1.23 2.19
C ASN A 119 -3.46 2.30 1.41
N GLY A 120 -2.97 2.63 0.21
CA GLY A 120 -3.46 3.78 -0.52
C GLY A 120 -2.42 4.36 -1.46
N GLY A 121 -2.61 5.62 -1.82
CA GLY A 121 -1.72 6.37 -2.69
C GLY A 121 -2.02 7.87 -2.63
N LEU A 122 -0.98 8.69 -2.72
CA LEU A 122 -1.09 10.14 -2.76
C LEU A 122 -1.40 10.62 -4.19
N GLY A 123 -2.50 11.35 -4.34
CA GLY A 123 -2.91 11.94 -5.62
C GLY A 123 -1.87 12.91 -6.15
N GLY A 124 -1.69 12.95 -7.47
CA GLY A 124 -0.71 13.85 -8.11
C GLY A 124 0.75 13.68 -7.67
N TRP A 125 1.15 12.51 -7.13
CA TRP A 125 2.45 12.26 -6.47
C TRP A 125 3.66 12.91 -7.15
N LYS A 126 3.82 12.70 -8.47
CA LYS A 126 4.92 13.26 -9.29
C LYS A 126 5.06 14.78 -9.21
N HIS A 127 3.97 15.51 -8.97
CA HIS A 127 3.94 16.98 -8.89
C HIS A 127 4.10 17.52 -7.46
N ILE A 128 3.69 16.75 -6.45
CA ILE A 128 3.81 17.16 -5.04
C ILE A 128 5.14 16.77 -4.39
N LYS A 129 5.79 15.68 -4.83
CA LYS A 129 7.00 15.11 -4.21
C LYS A 129 8.09 16.15 -3.93
N ARG A 130 8.35 17.05 -4.88
CA ARG A 130 9.38 18.08 -4.73
C ARG A 130 9.03 19.12 -3.67
N ARG A 131 7.77 19.62 -3.66
CA ARG A 131 7.30 20.60 -2.67
C ARG A 131 7.23 20.00 -1.26
N LEU A 132 6.83 18.74 -1.16
CA LEU A 132 6.87 17.98 0.09
C LEU A 132 8.31 17.88 0.59
N GLY A 133 9.26 17.48 -0.27
CA GLY A 133 10.69 17.43 0.09
C GLY A 133 11.27 18.79 0.51
N GLU A 134 10.97 19.86 -0.22
CA GLU A 134 11.36 21.26 0.11
C GLU A 134 10.80 21.74 1.47
N ARG A 135 9.73 21.12 1.98
CA ARG A 135 9.09 21.44 3.25
C ARG A 135 9.70 20.69 4.45
N LEU A 136 10.31 19.52 4.26
CA LEU A 136 10.91 18.73 5.35
C LEU A 136 12.18 19.39 5.90
N ALA A 137 12.44 19.25 7.19
CA ALA A 137 13.78 19.50 7.73
C ALA A 137 14.79 18.42 7.24
N ASP A 138 16.05 18.79 7.03
CA ASP A 138 17.11 17.96 6.44
C ASP A 138 17.15 16.53 6.98
N LYS A 139 17.04 16.34 8.31
CA LYS A 139 17.08 15.00 8.93
C LYS A 139 15.91 14.10 8.55
N TRP A 140 14.73 14.66 8.27
CA TRP A 140 13.55 13.91 7.84
C TRP A 140 13.62 13.63 6.34
N TYR A 141 14.17 14.56 5.55
CA TYR A 141 14.46 14.35 4.13
C TYR A 141 15.50 13.24 3.93
N LEU A 142 16.62 13.30 4.68
CA LEU A 142 17.73 12.33 4.61
C LEU A 142 17.40 10.98 5.28
N GLY A 143 16.33 10.90 6.07
CA GLY A 143 15.83 9.67 6.67
C GLY A 143 14.94 8.83 5.73
N VAL A 144 14.66 9.33 4.52
CA VAL A 144 13.98 8.55 3.47
C VAL A 144 15.01 7.71 2.72
N HIS A 145 14.79 6.40 2.64
CA HIS A 145 15.66 5.43 1.98
C HIS A 145 15.05 4.86 0.71
N GLY A 146 13.74 4.63 0.70
CA GLY A 146 12.98 4.16 -0.45
C GLY A 146 12.47 5.26 -1.39
N GLY A 147 11.56 4.84 -2.28
CA GLY A 147 11.00 5.68 -3.34
C GLY A 147 9.51 6.00 -3.19
N THR A 148 8.81 5.33 -2.27
CA THR A 148 7.34 5.34 -2.18
C THR A 148 6.77 6.64 -1.62
N ASP A 149 5.63 7.09 -2.13
CA ASP A 149 4.82 8.15 -1.55
C ASP A 149 4.51 7.95 -0.05
N SER A 150 4.41 6.69 0.35
CA SER A 150 4.05 6.18 1.66
C SER A 150 5.12 6.47 2.73
N GLU A 151 6.39 6.39 2.35
CA GLU A 151 7.54 6.72 3.19
C GLU A 151 7.74 8.24 3.28
N TRP A 152 7.57 8.96 2.17
CA TRP A 152 7.59 10.43 2.18
C TRP A 152 6.43 11.02 3.01
N ALA A 153 5.27 10.35 3.04
CA ALA A 153 4.18 10.69 3.96
C ALA A 153 4.56 10.44 5.44
N PHE A 154 5.34 9.39 5.74
CA PHE A 154 5.88 9.17 7.09
C PHE A 154 6.91 10.24 7.48
N ALA A 155 7.82 10.60 6.58
CA ALA A 155 8.77 11.69 6.83
C ALA A 155 8.07 13.03 7.07
N LEU A 156 6.98 13.32 6.35
CA LEU A 156 6.11 14.47 6.61
C LEU A 156 5.39 14.38 7.96
N TYR A 157 4.97 13.18 8.38
CA TYR A 157 4.40 12.95 9.71
C TYR A 157 5.41 13.24 10.83
N LEU A 158 6.65 12.75 10.69
CA LEU A 158 7.73 12.97 11.67
C LEU A 158 8.09 14.45 11.78
N ASP A 159 8.24 15.16 10.66
CA ASP A 159 8.46 16.62 10.63
C ASP A 159 7.27 17.39 11.27
N THR A 160 6.04 16.95 11.02
CA THR A 160 4.83 17.55 11.58
C THR A 160 4.76 17.36 13.10
N LEU A 161 5.02 16.14 13.59
CA LEU A 161 5.06 15.81 15.01
C LEU A 161 6.14 16.63 15.75
N GLU A 162 7.33 16.77 15.15
CA GLU A 162 8.39 17.63 15.70
C GLU A 162 7.97 19.10 15.79
N ARG A 163 7.35 19.65 14.75
CA ARG A 163 6.91 21.06 14.74
C ARG A 163 5.74 21.34 15.68
N MET A 164 5.01 20.30 16.10
CA MET A 164 4.06 20.37 17.21
C MET A 164 4.73 20.36 18.60
N GLY A 165 6.06 20.25 18.68
CA GLY A 165 6.83 20.27 19.92
C GLY A 165 7.20 18.88 20.46
N HIS A 166 6.97 17.81 19.70
CA HIS A 166 7.20 16.43 20.15
C HIS A 166 8.34 15.78 19.33
N ASN A 167 9.52 15.61 19.94
CA ASN A 167 10.69 15.05 19.25
C ASN A 167 10.48 13.55 18.91
N PRO A 168 10.38 13.16 17.62
CA PRO A 168 10.16 11.75 17.24
C PRO A 168 11.37 10.85 17.55
N SER A 169 12.57 11.43 17.69
CA SER A 169 13.80 10.71 18.06
C SER A 169 14.02 10.58 19.58
N ALA A 170 13.11 11.10 20.40
CA ALA A 170 13.17 11.00 21.86
C ALA A 170 11.77 10.71 22.43
N PRO A 171 11.25 9.49 22.21
CA PRO A 171 9.89 9.13 22.61
C PRO A 171 9.74 9.17 24.14
N PRO A 172 8.60 9.66 24.68
CA PRO A 172 8.30 9.54 26.10
C PRO A 172 8.09 8.08 26.50
N ALA A 173 8.36 7.75 27.77
CA ALA A 173 8.27 6.38 28.29
C ALA A 173 6.86 5.74 28.12
N GLU A 174 5.80 6.55 28.18
CA GLU A 174 4.39 6.13 28.02
C GLU A 174 3.85 6.39 26.60
N GLY A 175 4.73 6.67 25.64
CA GLY A 175 4.39 7.14 24.29
C GLY A 175 4.05 8.63 24.22
N PHE A 176 3.78 9.11 23.00
CA PHE A 176 3.31 10.47 22.73
C PHE A 176 1.83 10.65 23.09
N GLY A 177 1.07 9.56 23.09
CA GLY A 177 -0.33 9.51 23.48
C GLY A 177 -1.31 9.80 22.34
N PRO A 178 -2.56 9.31 22.46
CA PRO A 178 -3.50 9.20 21.35
C PRO A 178 -3.87 10.55 20.73
N THR A 179 -4.03 11.59 21.55
CA THR A 179 -4.39 12.94 21.11
C THR A 179 -3.29 13.57 20.25
N VAL A 180 -2.02 13.41 20.66
CA VAL A 180 -0.86 13.94 19.93
C VAL A 180 -0.72 13.25 18.58
N LEU A 181 -0.73 11.91 18.57
CA LEU A 181 -0.61 11.13 17.34
C LEU A 181 -1.75 11.46 16.35
N ARG A 182 -2.97 11.64 16.85
CA ARG A 182 -4.15 11.99 16.04
C ARG A 182 -4.06 13.41 15.48
N HIS A 183 -3.62 14.39 16.26
CA HIS A 183 -3.44 15.76 15.76
C HIS A 183 -2.32 15.85 14.70
N ALA A 184 -1.21 15.15 14.90
CA ALA A 184 -0.15 15.04 13.89
C ALA A 184 -0.65 14.37 12.60
N MET A 185 -1.49 13.34 12.71
CA MET A 185 -2.12 12.67 11.56
C MET A 185 -3.02 13.61 10.76
N LEU A 186 -3.90 14.35 11.44
CA LEU A 186 -4.79 15.32 10.80
C LEU A 186 -4.00 16.46 10.11
N ALA A 187 -2.97 16.98 10.76
CA ALA A 187 -2.09 18.01 10.19
C ALA A 187 -1.26 17.47 9.00
N THR A 188 -0.89 16.19 9.01
CA THR A 188 -0.21 15.52 7.88
C THR A 188 -1.14 15.39 6.68
N ILE A 189 -2.36 14.88 6.87
CA ILE A 189 -3.38 14.78 5.82
C ILE A 189 -3.71 16.16 5.23
N LYS A 190 -3.87 17.18 6.08
CA LYS A 190 -4.10 18.56 5.60
C LYS A 190 -2.96 19.05 4.70
N GLN A 191 -1.70 18.86 5.11
CA GLN A 191 -0.55 19.29 4.30
C GLN A 191 -0.47 18.53 2.96
N ILE A 192 -0.81 17.22 2.94
CA ILE A 192 -0.91 16.45 1.69
C ILE A 192 -1.97 17.06 0.76
N ASN A 193 -3.18 17.32 1.27
CA ASN A 193 -4.24 17.98 0.50
C ASN A 193 -3.79 19.38 0.01
N ASP A 194 -3.14 20.18 0.86
CA ASP A 194 -2.65 21.52 0.51
C ASP A 194 -1.63 21.48 -0.64
N PHE A 195 -0.72 20.48 -0.67
CA PHE A 195 0.24 20.32 -1.77
C PHE A 195 -0.44 19.95 -3.09
N ILE A 196 -1.50 19.12 -3.02
CA ILE A 196 -2.29 18.68 -4.18
C ILE A 196 -3.13 19.85 -4.72
N ALA A 197 -3.78 20.61 -3.84
CA ALA A 197 -4.54 21.81 -4.20
C ALA A 197 -3.67 22.90 -4.85
N ALA A 198 -2.36 22.90 -4.59
CA ALA A 198 -1.40 23.80 -5.23
C ALA A 198 -0.91 23.32 -6.62
N ILE A 199 -1.37 22.17 -7.14
CA ILE A 199 -1.07 21.76 -8.53
C ILE A 199 -1.85 22.67 -9.49
N PRO A 200 -1.23 23.27 -10.51
CA PRO A 200 -1.94 24.13 -11.46
C PRO A 200 -3.03 23.37 -12.21
N GLU A 201 -4.23 23.94 -12.30
CA GLU A 201 -5.39 23.36 -13.00
C GLU A 201 -5.04 22.94 -14.44
N LYS A 202 -4.34 23.81 -15.17
CA LYS A 202 -3.78 23.50 -16.50
C LYS A 202 -2.97 22.20 -16.55
N THR A 203 -2.14 21.92 -15.53
CA THR A 203 -1.33 20.69 -15.47
C THR A 203 -2.21 19.46 -15.17
N ILE A 204 -3.30 19.63 -14.42
CA ILE A 204 -4.28 18.58 -14.15
C ILE A 204 -5.01 18.20 -15.46
N GLU A 205 -5.42 19.20 -16.23
CA GLU A 205 -6.10 19.03 -17.53
C GLU A 205 -5.17 18.43 -18.60
N GLU A 206 -3.99 19.03 -18.83
CA GLU A 206 -3.05 18.62 -19.89
C GLU A 206 -2.52 17.19 -19.71
N GLU A 207 -2.37 16.73 -18.46
CA GLU A 207 -1.85 15.39 -18.15
C GLU A 207 -2.93 14.38 -17.76
N ASN A 208 -4.20 14.78 -17.72
CA ASN A 208 -5.33 14.01 -17.15
C ASN A 208 -4.99 13.43 -15.76
N LEU A 209 -4.52 14.31 -14.86
CA LEU A 209 -3.91 13.93 -13.59
C LEU A 209 -4.96 13.52 -12.55
N ASP A 210 -4.85 12.30 -12.03
CA ASP A 210 -5.65 11.88 -10.88
C ASP A 210 -5.07 12.46 -9.59
N ILE A 211 -5.74 13.50 -9.08
CA ILE A 211 -5.38 14.23 -7.85
C ILE A 211 -6.00 13.61 -6.58
N ARG A 212 -6.83 12.57 -6.72
CA ARG A 212 -7.49 11.95 -5.56
C ARG A 212 -6.53 11.03 -4.83
N SER A 213 -6.55 11.12 -3.51
CA SER A 213 -5.76 10.30 -2.59
C SER A 213 -6.65 9.30 -1.87
N LEU A 214 -6.12 8.09 -1.67
CA LEU A 214 -6.62 7.13 -0.67
C LEU A 214 -5.57 7.08 0.43
N LEU A 215 -5.91 7.45 1.66
CA LEU A 215 -4.93 7.59 2.75
C LEU A 215 -5.35 6.73 3.94
N ASN A 216 -5.37 5.40 3.79
CA ASN A 216 -5.52 4.52 4.94
C ASN A 216 -4.13 4.34 5.59
N PHE A 217 -3.76 5.29 6.44
CA PHE A 217 -2.55 5.25 7.25
C PHE A 217 -2.79 4.48 8.55
N ALA A 218 -1.73 3.94 9.13
CA ALA A 218 -1.69 3.49 10.52
C ALA A 218 -0.35 3.88 11.15
N ILE A 219 -0.40 4.55 12.30
CA ILE A 219 0.78 4.93 13.11
C ILE A 219 0.62 4.38 14.53
N THR A 220 1.72 3.97 15.14
CA THR A 220 1.79 3.62 16.56
C THR A 220 3.08 4.10 17.20
N ASP A 221 3.03 4.38 18.51
CA ASP A 221 4.17 4.73 19.37
C ASP A 221 4.52 3.64 20.41
N GLY A 222 4.06 2.40 20.16
CA GLY A 222 4.12 1.26 21.09
C GLY A 222 2.96 1.19 22.09
N HIS A 223 2.26 2.31 22.33
CA HIS A 223 1.26 2.44 23.39
C HIS A 223 -0.15 2.75 22.83
N SER A 224 -0.18 3.62 21.84
CA SER A 224 -1.36 4.15 21.17
C SER A 224 -1.25 3.89 19.68
N ILE A 225 -2.39 3.71 19.02
CA ILE A 225 -2.48 3.51 17.56
C ILE A 225 -3.46 4.53 17.00
N VAL A 226 -3.14 5.14 15.86
CA VAL A 226 -4.08 5.93 15.05
C VAL A 226 -4.09 5.37 13.63
N CYS A 227 -5.24 4.86 13.22
CA CYS A 227 -5.52 4.48 11.83
C CYS A 227 -6.45 5.51 11.19
N THR A 228 -6.38 5.65 9.87
CA THR A 228 -7.33 6.46 9.08
C THR A 228 -8.05 5.59 8.06
N ARG A 229 -9.32 5.90 7.78
CA ARG A 229 -10.00 5.51 6.54
C ARG A 229 -10.38 6.79 5.82
N TYR A 230 -9.73 7.10 4.71
CA TYR A 230 -9.82 8.44 4.11
C TYR A 230 -9.70 8.45 2.59
N VAL A 231 -10.50 9.32 1.96
CA VAL A 231 -10.43 9.68 0.55
C VAL A 231 -10.57 11.21 0.37
N SER A 232 -9.70 11.80 -0.46
CA SER A 232 -9.75 13.24 -0.80
C SER A 232 -10.78 13.51 -1.91
N SER A 233 -12.03 13.11 -1.70
CA SER A 233 -13.15 13.28 -2.63
C SER A 233 -14.47 13.38 -1.87
N LYS A 234 -15.40 14.21 -2.37
CA LYS A 234 -16.78 14.30 -1.84
C LYS A 234 -17.66 13.16 -2.36
N THR A 235 -17.33 12.60 -3.52
CA THR A 235 -18.18 11.69 -4.29
C THR A 235 -17.67 10.26 -4.31
N ASP A 236 -16.36 10.06 -4.18
CA ASP A 236 -15.76 8.72 -4.13
C ASP A 236 -15.76 8.17 -2.72
N GLU A 237 -15.75 6.84 -2.61
CA GLU A 237 -15.68 6.11 -1.36
C GLU A 237 -14.24 5.83 -0.94
N ALA A 238 -13.96 5.67 0.36
CA ALA A 238 -12.62 5.32 0.82
C ALA A 238 -12.37 3.80 0.78
N ALA A 239 -11.09 3.42 0.62
CA ALA A 239 -10.64 2.04 0.66
C ALA A 239 -11.05 1.35 1.96
N SER A 240 -11.25 0.03 1.91
CA SER A 240 -11.79 -0.73 3.02
C SER A 240 -10.92 -0.68 4.27
N LEU A 241 -11.59 -0.64 5.42
CA LEU A 241 -10.97 -0.76 6.73
C LEU A 241 -12.02 -1.22 7.75
N TYR A 242 -11.69 -2.28 8.47
CA TYR A 242 -12.54 -2.90 9.48
C TYR A 242 -11.79 -2.96 10.80
N TYR A 243 -12.52 -3.02 11.91
CA TYR A 243 -11.96 -3.35 13.21
C TYR A 243 -12.82 -4.37 13.95
N SER A 244 -12.19 -5.11 14.85
CA SER A 244 -12.84 -6.06 15.75
C SER A 244 -12.30 -5.85 17.17
N SER A 245 -13.14 -6.00 18.18
CA SER A 245 -12.75 -5.79 19.59
C SER A 245 -13.44 -6.81 20.50
N GLY A 246 -12.67 -7.49 21.34
CA GLY A 246 -13.19 -8.52 22.24
C GLY A 246 -12.17 -8.95 23.29
N THR A 247 -12.46 -10.07 23.96
CA THR A 247 -11.68 -10.60 25.08
C THR A 247 -10.72 -11.72 24.65
N THR A 248 -11.11 -12.54 23.67
CA THR A 248 -10.33 -13.73 23.26
C THR A 248 -10.34 -13.93 21.76
N TRP A 249 -9.17 -14.28 21.21
CA TRP A 249 -8.96 -14.67 19.81
C TRP A 249 -8.49 -16.12 19.74
N GLU A 250 -9.39 -17.02 19.33
CA GLU A 250 -9.19 -18.47 19.40
C GLU A 250 -9.72 -19.16 18.13
N ASP A 251 -9.01 -20.18 17.63
CA ASP A 251 -9.52 -21.12 16.63
C ASP A 251 -10.53 -22.07 17.30
N LYS A 252 -11.80 -22.02 16.89
CA LYS A 252 -12.85 -22.85 17.50
C LYS A 252 -12.95 -24.25 16.89
N SER A 253 -12.47 -24.46 15.66
CA SER A 253 -12.65 -25.71 14.93
C SER A 253 -11.35 -26.48 14.66
N ASN A 254 -10.20 -25.91 15.05
CA ASN A 254 -8.85 -26.39 14.73
C ASN A 254 -8.58 -26.45 13.21
N LYS A 255 -9.16 -25.49 12.47
CA LYS A 255 -9.06 -25.38 10.99
C LYS A 255 -8.72 -23.96 10.52
N GLY A 256 -8.26 -23.09 11.43
CA GLY A 256 -8.05 -21.67 11.18
C GLY A 256 -9.34 -20.83 11.25
N GLU A 257 -10.47 -21.42 11.66
CA GLU A 257 -11.75 -20.70 11.88
C GLU A 257 -11.68 -20.00 13.24
N TYR A 258 -10.83 -18.97 13.29
CA TYR A 258 -10.68 -18.06 14.41
C TYR A 258 -11.96 -17.25 14.65
N GLN A 259 -12.22 -16.93 15.92
CA GLN A 259 -13.34 -16.09 16.34
C GLN A 259 -12.89 -15.04 17.36
N MET A 260 -13.57 -13.89 17.36
CA MET A 260 -13.45 -12.86 18.38
C MET A 260 -14.64 -12.96 19.35
N ASP A 261 -14.44 -13.55 20.53
CA ASP A 261 -15.47 -13.57 21.56
C ASP A 261 -15.44 -12.27 22.38
N ARG A 262 -16.61 -11.86 22.89
CA ARG A 262 -16.74 -10.85 23.96
C ARG A 262 -17.34 -11.54 25.20
N ARG A 263 -16.48 -12.16 26.03
CA ARG A 263 -16.92 -12.95 27.19
C ARG A 263 -17.33 -12.09 28.38
N ASP A 264 -16.91 -10.83 28.42
CA ASP A 264 -17.31 -9.84 29.40
C ASP A 264 -17.49 -8.45 28.76
N LYS A 265 -17.50 -7.38 29.58
CA LYS A 265 -17.69 -5.99 29.13
C LYS A 265 -16.40 -5.29 28.69
N GLY A 266 -15.25 -5.94 28.84
CA GLY A 266 -13.96 -5.45 28.42
C GLY A 266 -13.72 -5.57 26.92
N ALA A 267 -12.58 -5.04 26.51
CA ALA A 267 -11.92 -5.39 25.27
C ALA A 267 -10.44 -5.53 25.64
N ASP A 268 -9.92 -6.74 25.56
CA ASP A 268 -8.49 -7.05 25.77
C ASP A 268 -7.73 -7.04 24.45
N ILE A 269 -8.44 -7.34 23.35
CA ILE A 269 -7.91 -7.47 22.01
C ILE A 269 -8.64 -6.49 21.10
N VAL A 270 -7.86 -5.74 20.31
CA VAL A 270 -8.33 -4.97 19.17
C VAL A 270 -7.57 -5.40 17.93
N LEU A 271 -8.32 -5.74 16.87
CA LEU A 271 -7.82 -5.95 15.52
C LEU A 271 -8.26 -4.79 14.63
N VAL A 272 -7.40 -4.34 13.71
CA VAL A 272 -7.78 -3.47 12.58
C VAL A 272 -7.21 -4.07 11.32
N ALA A 273 -8.01 -4.26 10.28
CA ALA A 273 -7.58 -4.91 9.06
C ALA A 273 -8.19 -4.27 7.82
N SER A 274 -7.45 -4.29 6.71
CA SER A 274 -7.99 -3.89 5.40
C SER A 274 -9.11 -4.84 4.94
N GLU A 275 -9.04 -6.12 5.34
CA GLU A 275 -10.04 -7.16 5.09
C GLU A 275 -10.26 -8.00 6.37
N PRO A 276 -11.50 -8.42 6.70
CA PRO A 276 -11.76 -9.28 7.86
C PRO A 276 -10.97 -10.60 7.80
N LEU A 277 -10.33 -11.00 8.90
CA LEU A 277 -9.54 -12.25 8.96
C LEU A 277 -10.42 -13.52 9.05
N THR A 278 -11.70 -13.35 9.32
CA THR A 278 -12.66 -14.42 9.65
C THR A 278 -14.00 -14.16 8.96
N PHE A 279 -14.83 -15.20 8.87
CA PHE A 279 -16.09 -15.16 8.11
C PHE A 279 -17.27 -14.58 8.89
N GLU A 280 -17.12 -14.38 10.20
CA GLU A 280 -18.18 -13.87 11.07
C GLU A 280 -18.31 -12.36 10.98
N ARG A 281 -19.10 -11.89 10.01
CA ARG A 281 -19.42 -10.47 9.79
C ARG A 281 -19.81 -9.73 11.08
N GLU A 282 -20.57 -10.38 11.96
CA GLU A 282 -21.03 -9.80 13.23
C GLU A 282 -19.90 -9.41 14.20
N SER A 283 -18.72 -10.02 14.05
CA SER A 283 -17.53 -9.71 14.84
C SER A 283 -16.71 -8.53 14.30
N TRP A 284 -17.01 -8.02 13.10
CA TRP A 284 -16.27 -6.95 12.43
C TRP A 284 -17.12 -5.70 12.19
N VAL A 285 -16.61 -4.56 12.64
CA VAL A 285 -17.23 -3.24 12.45
C VAL A 285 -16.51 -2.50 11.33
N THR A 286 -17.26 -1.90 10.42
CA THR A 286 -16.73 -1.04 9.36
C THR A 286 -16.24 0.28 9.94
N VAL A 287 -15.04 0.71 9.59
CA VAL A 287 -14.61 2.10 9.87
C VAL A 287 -15.34 3.03 8.90
N PRO A 288 -16.01 4.10 9.35
CA PRO A 288 -16.65 5.06 8.45
C PRO A 288 -15.63 5.80 7.57
N THR A 289 -16.06 6.24 6.39
CA THR A 289 -15.22 7.04 5.48
C THR A 289 -14.89 8.40 6.08
N ASN A 290 -13.68 8.90 5.78
CA ASN A 290 -13.08 10.12 6.31
C ASN A 290 -13.18 10.15 7.84
N SER A 291 -12.63 9.13 8.48
CA SER A 291 -12.57 9.00 9.95
C SER A 291 -11.21 8.50 10.44
N THR A 292 -10.83 8.95 11.63
CA THR A 292 -9.72 8.40 12.42
C THR A 292 -10.27 7.33 13.36
N LEU A 293 -9.63 6.16 13.40
CA LEU A 293 -9.80 5.16 14.45
C LEU A 293 -8.58 5.25 15.37
N THR A 294 -8.80 5.39 16.67
CA THR A 294 -7.74 5.53 17.69
C THR A 294 -7.88 4.42 18.72
N ILE A 295 -6.78 3.74 19.03
CA ILE A 295 -6.71 2.71 20.07
C ILE A 295 -5.76 3.21 21.15
N HIS A 296 -6.21 3.22 22.40
CA HIS A 296 -5.36 3.48 23.56
C HIS A 296 -5.90 2.70 24.75
N LYS A 297 -5.06 1.92 25.44
CA LYS A 297 -5.47 1.02 26.54
C LYS A 297 -6.72 0.21 26.15
N GLN A 298 -6.63 -0.42 24.97
CA GLN A 298 -7.65 -1.24 24.31
C GLN A 298 -9.00 -0.56 24.05
N THR A 299 -9.17 0.70 24.44
CA THR A 299 -10.34 1.52 24.12
C THR A 299 -10.24 1.99 22.67
N VAL A 300 -11.26 1.67 21.86
CA VAL A 300 -11.38 2.11 20.47
C VAL A 300 -12.26 3.35 20.40
N MET A 301 -11.74 4.42 19.79
CA MET A 301 -12.47 5.67 19.56
C MET A 301 -12.47 5.99 18.07
N VAL A 302 -13.64 6.24 17.50
CA VAL A 302 -13.79 6.65 16.10
C VAL A 302 -14.23 8.12 16.07
N HIS A 303 -13.50 8.95 15.33
CA HIS A 303 -13.80 10.37 15.17
C HIS A 303 -13.78 10.75 13.69
N PRO A 304 -14.72 11.57 13.20
CA PRO A 304 -14.68 12.07 11.82
C PRO A 304 -13.46 12.96 11.57
N ILE A 305 -12.96 12.92 10.34
CA ILE A 305 -12.05 13.89 9.75
C ILE A 305 -12.94 14.93 9.08
N ILE A 306 -13.10 16.09 9.72
CA ILE A 306 -13.97 17.16 9.21
C ILE A 306 -13.11 18.12 8.38
N ASP A 307 -13.13 17.91 7.08
CA ASP A 307 -12.51 18.77 6.06
C ASP A 307 -13.48 19.02 4.90
N GLU A 308 -12.99 19.54 3.78
CA GLU A 308 -13.83 19.80 2.61
C GLU A 308 -14.42 18.53 1.97
N TYR A 309 -13.84 17.34 2.19
CA TYR A 309 -14.31 16.08 1.61
C TYR A 309 -15.30 15.35 2.52
N TYR A 310 -15.45 15.79 3.77
CA TYR A 310 -16.45 15.29 4.71
C TYR A 310 -17.88 15.67 4.29
N ASN A 311 -18.84 14.77 4.51
CA ASN A 311 -20.25 15.05 4.30
C ASN A 311 -21.03 14.84 5.61
N HIS A 312 -21.79 15.85 6.02
CA HIS A 312 -22.60 15.85 7.24
C HIS A 312 -23.93 15.10 7.08
N ASN A 313 -24.36 14.80 5.84
CA ASN A 313 -25.55 13.99 5.59
C ASN A 313 -25.22 12.48 5.77
N PRO A 314 -25.78 11.78 6.76
CA PRO A 314 -25.52 10.36 6.97
C PRO A 314 -26.11 9.46 5.88
N TYR A 315 -26.99 9.98 5.02
CA TYR A 315 -27.55 9.28 3.86
C TYR A 315 -26.80 9.58 2.56
N HIS A 316 -25.65 10.26 2.61
CA HIS A 316 -24.84 10.55 1.43
C HIS A 316 -24.18 9.28 0.88
N SER A 317 -24.52 8.91 -0.36
CA SER A 317 -23.90 7.79 -1.06
C SER A 317 -22.62 8.22 -1.78
N ARG A 318 -21.64 7.31 -1.84
CA ARG A 318 -20.34 7.49 -2.48
C ARG A 318 -20.09 6.38 -3.51
N SER A 319 -19.42 6.74 -4.61
CA SER A 319 -19.06 5.80 -5.66
C SER A 319 -17.88 4.92 -5.26
N SER A 320 -18.00 3.61 -5.45
CA SER A 320 -16.89 2.67 -5.29
C SER A 320 -15.89 2.70 -6.47
N GLN A 321 -16.24 3.34 -7.59
CA GLN A 321 -15.50 3.27 -8.85
C GLN A 321 -14.01 3.60 -8.70
N PHE A 322 -13.68 4.72 -8.07
CA PHE A 322 -12.28 5.15 -7.89
C PHE A 322 -11.45 4.12 -7.12
N VAL A 323 -12.00 3.58 -6.04
CA VAL A 323 -11.36 2.56 -5.21
C VAL A 323 -11.17 1.25 -5.99
N THR A 324 -12.19 0.84 -6.75
CA THR A 324 -12.13 -0.29 -7.69
C THR A 324 -11.06 -0.11 -8.76
N GLU A 325 -10.96 1.06 -9.38
CA GLU A 325 -9.94 1.41 -10.39
C GLU A 325 -8.50 1.32 -9.84
N LYS A 326 -8.31 1.53 -8.53
CA LYS A 326 -7.01 1.32 -7.85
C LYS A 326 -6.77 -0.14 -7.43
N GLY A 327 -7.69 -1.08 -7.68
CA GLY A 327 -7.58 -2.46 -7.19
C GLY A 327 -7.76 -2.57 -5.66
N LEU A 328 -8.54 -1.66 -5.10
CA LEU A 328 -9.07 -1.68 -3.73
C LEU A 328 -10.58 -1.90 -3.78
N VAL A 329 -11.19 -1.94 -2.60
CA VAL A 329 -12.62 -2.20 -2.39
C VAL A 329 -13.17 -1.31 -1.30
N THR A 330 -14.50 -1.22 -1.23
CA THR A 330 -15.24 -0.40 -0.28
C THR A 330 -15.81 -1.24 0.85
N ASN A 331 -16.10 -0.61 2.00
CA ASN A 331 -16.86 -1.28 3.07
C ASN A 331 -18.34 -1.46 2.69
N GLU A 332 -18.87 -0.56 1.87
CA GLU A 332 -20.27 -0.55 1.42
C GLU A 332 -20.47 -1.39 0.15
N LYS A 333 -21.70 -1.91 -0.03
CA LYS A 333 -22.11 -2.57 -1.27
C LYS A 333 -22.05 -1.59 -2.43
N SER A 334 -21.43 -2.00 -3.54
CA SER A 334 -21.61 -1.36 -4.83
C SER A 334 -23.09 -1.45 -5.22
N THR A 335 -23.84 -0.36 -5.05
CA THR A 335 -25.11 -0.21 -5.76
C THR A 335 -24.75 -0.02 -7.22
N PRO A 336 -25.23 -0.85 -8.17
CA PRO A 336 -24.94 -0.63 -9.58
C PRO A 336 -25.41 0.76 -9.96
N ALA A 337 -24.54 1.55 -10.58
CA ALA A 337 -24.96 2.79 -11.21
C ALA A 337 -26.10 2.45 -12.20
N PRO A 338 -27.19 3.23 -12.27
CA PRO A 338 -28.23 2.98 -13.26
C PRO A 338 -27.60 3.01 -14.64
N THR A 339 -27.58 1.87 -15.33
CA THR A 339 -27.15 1.79 -16.72
C THR A 339 -28.08 2.70 -17.50
N LEU A 340 -27.55 3.83 -17.99
CA LEU A 340 -28.26 4.68 -18.94
C LEU A 340 -28.43 3.88 -20.22
N ALA A 341 -29.58 3.20 -20.33
CA ALA A 341 -29.97 2.47 -21.51
C ALA A 341 -29.92 3.43 -22.72
N PRO A 342 -29.39 2.99 -23.87
CA PRO A 342 -29.28 3.86 -25.03
C PRO A 342 -30.68 4.32 -25.47
N THR A 343 -30.96 5.61 -25.30
CA THR A 343 -32.22 6.23 -25.70
C THR A 343 -32.30 6.29 -27.23
N GLY A 344 -32.88 5.25 -27.82
CA GLY A 344 -32.88 5.00 -29.27
C GLY A 344 -34.19 4.45 -29.81
N SER A 345 -35.27 5.21 -29.61
CA SER A 345 -36.54 5.15 -30.38
C SER A 345 -37.13 3.78 -30.74
N THR A 346 -38.23 3.41 -30.08
CA THR A 346 -39.35 2.71 -30.74
C THR A 346 -40.61 2.84 -29.88
N LEU A 347 -41.60 3.63 -30.37
CA LEU A 347 -43.05 3.40 -30.22
C LEU A 347 -43.83 4.65 -30.66
N LEU A 348 -44.14 4.73 -31.96
CA LEU A 348 -45.37 5.35 -32.44
C LEU A 348 -45.88 4.52 -33.64
N HIS A 349 -46.55 3.42 -33.33
CA HIS A 349 -47.41 2.74 -34.30
C HIS A 349 -48.87 2.98 -33.92
N GLN A 350 -49.48 4.01 -34.52
CA GLN A 350 -50.92 4.13 -34.59
C GLN A 350 -51.37 4.94 -35.80
N SER A 351 -52.32 4.38 -36.54
CA SER A 351 -53.32 5.09 -37.34
C SER A 351 -52.91 5.72 -38.68
N LEU A 352 -52.78 4.87 -39.70
CA LEU A 352 -53.15 5.25 -41.08
C LEU A 352 -54.68 5.38 -41.21
N THR A 353 -55.21 6.55 -41.56
CA THR A 353 -56.24 6.70 -42.61
C THR A 353 -56.66 8.16 -42.89
N ARG A 354 -57.00 8.39 -44.18
CA ARG A 354 -57.92 9.39 -44.75
C ARG A 354 -57.47 10.84 -45.07
N THR A 355 -57.35 11.03 -46.39
CA THR A 355 -57.98 12.06 -47.27
C THR A 355 -57.32 13.43 -47.57
N ILE A 356 -56.93 13.54 -48.85
CA ILE A 356 -57.19 14.63 -49.83
C ILE A 356 -56.14 15.76 -50.02
N ASN A 357 -55.70 15.83 -51.29
CA ASN A 357 -54.90 16.80 -52.06
C ASN A 357 -55.55 18.21 -52.19
N PRO A 358 -54.97 19.19 -52.94
CA PRO A 358 -53.56 19.46 -53.29
C PRO A 358 -53.19 20.98 -53.17
N SER A 359 -51.94 21.39 -53.49
CA SER A 359 -51.63 22.44 -54.50
C SER A 359 -50.15 22.85 -54.59
N SER A 360 -49.65 22.98 -55.84
CA SER A 360 -48.64 23.94 -56.35
C SER A 360 -47.21 23.95 -55.75
N ALA A 361 -46.18 23.46 -56.45
CA ALA A 361 -45.43 24.10 -57.56
C ALA A 361 -44.22 24.96 -57.07
N MET A 362 -43.05 25.06 -57.73
CA MET A 362 -42.50 24.45 -58.96
C MET A 362 -40.97 24.70 -59.02
N LEU A 363 -40.27 23.96 -59.91
CA LEU A 363 -38.96 24.23 -60.52
C LEU A 363 -37.62 23.93 -59.78
N SER A 364 -36.74 23.34 -60.60
CA SER A 364 -35.39 22.79 -60.39
C SER A 364 -34.35 23.71 -61.09
N PRO A 365 -33.10 23.30 -61.51
CA PRO A 365 -32.27 22.11 -61.21
C PRO A 365 -30.73 22.35 -61.03
N ARG A 366 -30.03 21.32 -60.49
CA ARG A 366 -28.77 20.65 -60.96
C ARG A 366 -27.42 21.37 -61.29
N GLU A 367 -26.36 20.76 -60.71
CA GLU A 367 -25.20 20.06 -61.36
C GLU A 367 -23.73 20.59 -61.30
N ASN A 368 -22.87 19.67 -60.81
CA ASN A 368 -21.56 19.20 -61.31
C ASN A 368 -20.22 19.99 -61.21
N TYR A 369 -19.32 19.43 -60.37
CA TYR A 369 -18.04 18.75 -60.71
C TYR A 369 -17.02 19.40 -61.69
N ASP A 370 -15.85 19.82 -61.14
CA ASP A 370 -14.42 19.43 -61.38
C ASP A 370 -13.95 18.86 -62.77
N PRO A 371 -12.64 18.88 -63.18
CA PRO A 371 -11.40 19.03 -62.36
C PRO A 371 -10.10 19.67 -62.99
N ASN A 372 -9.01 19.64 -62.20
CA ASN A 372 -7.56 19.46 -62.54
C ASN A 372 -6.66 20.59 -63.11
N THR A 373 -5.54 20.91 -62.42
CA THR A 373 -4.16 20.48 -62.85
C THR A 373 -3.02 20.65 -61.80
N VAL A 374 -2.56 19.51 -61.25
CA VAL A 374 -1.15 19.02 -61.11
C VAL A 374 0.05 20.00 -61.02
N ASN A 375 0.86 19.92 -59.93
CA ASN A 375 2.25 19.38 -59.99
C ASN A 375 2.95 19.13 -58.63
N ASN A 376 3.93 18.21 -58.63
CA ASN A 376 4.68 17.68 -57.46
C ASN A 376 6.05 18.33 -57.22
N ALA A 377 6.56 18.27 -55.98
CA ALA A 377 7.96 17.91 -55.63
C ALA A 377 8.13 17.67 -54.10
N SER A 378 9.16 16.92 -53.69
CA SER A 378 9.34 16.39 -52.32
C SER A 378 10.82 16.39 -51.83
N HIS A 379 11.03 16.01 -50.56
CA HIS A 379 12.28 15.53 -49.92
C HIS A 379 13.32 16.49 -49.25
N THR A 380 13.21 16.58 -47.92
CA THR A 380 14.20 16.19 -46.85
C THR A 380 15.68 16.65 -46.81
N SER A 381 16.12 16.87 -45.54
CA SER A 381 17.43 16.55 -44.88
C SER A 381 18.61 17.57 -44.76
N ALA A 382 18.76 18.10 -43.54
CA ALA A 382 19.89 17.97 -42.57
C ALA A 382 21.38 18.35 -42.85
N ILE A 383 21.91 19.22 -41.95
CA ILE A 383 23.26 19.23 -41.29
C ILE A 383 24.55 19.54 -42.10
N SER A 384 25.30 20.58 -41.67
CA SER A 384 26.78 20.53 -41.43
C SER A 384 27.43 21.82 -40.84
N ASP A 385 27.92 21.70 -39.60
CA ASP A 385 29.32 21.90 -39.12
C ASP A 385 30.16 23.23 -39.03
N ILE A 386 30.86 23.32 -37.87
CA ILE A 386 32.28 23.74 -37.59
C ILE A 386 32.71 25.20 -37.24
N ARG A 387 32.97 25.39 -35.93
CA ARG A 387 34.12 25.98 -35.17
C ARG A 387 34.95 27.18 -35.71
N HIS A 388 35.28 28.15 -34.83
CA HIS A 388 36.59 28.21 -34.10
C HIS A 388 36.77 29.44 -33.17
N ALA A 389 37.59 29.26 -32.10
CA ALA A 389 38.60 30.19 -31.52
C ALA A 389 38.58 30.41 -29.99
N THR A 390 39.80 30.47 -29.42
CA THR A 390 40.18 30.82 -28.02
C THR A 390 41.58 31.46 -28.11
N PRO A 391 42.09 32.25 -27.13
CA PRO A 391 42.90 31.67 -26.06
C PRO A 391 43.03 32.47 -24.72
N ALA A 392 43.85 31.93 -23.81
CA ALA A 392 44.75 32.63 -22.84
C ALA A 392 44.43 32.63 -21.32
N ALA A 393 45.06 31.65 -20.67
CA ALA A 393 45.43 31.43 -19.26
C ALA A 393 45.74 32.61 -18.31
N SER A 394 45.62 32.33 -16.99
CA SER A 394 46.73 32.51 -16.02
C SER A 394 46.50 31.73 -14.70
N ARG A 395 47.58 31.44 -13.96
CA ARG A 395 47.65 30.65 -12.71
C ARG A 395 48.86 31.15 -11.89
N PRO A 396 48.83 31.15 -10.54
CA PRO A 396 50.06 31.14 -9.74
C PRO A 396 50.14 29.96 -8.75
N SER A 397 51.32 29.76 -8.16
CA SER A 397 51.70 28.54 -7.42
C SER A 397 52.42 28.82 -6.10
N ILE A 398 52.09 28.02 -5.08
CA ILE A 398 52.94 27.45 -4.00
C ILE A 398 53.91 28.39 -3.24
N SER A 399 53.79 28.36 -1.91
CA SER A 399 54.94 28.45 -0.99
C SER A 399 54.85 27.36 0.09
N SER A 400 56.00 26.87 0.55
CA SER A 400 56.16 25.68 1.38
C SER A 400 56.55 25.98 2.83
N ASN A 401 56.23 25.08 3.77
CA ASN A 401 57.08 24.84 4.93
C ASN A 401 57.04 23.36 5.36
N LYS A 402 58.17 22.81 5.80
CA LYS A 402 58.40 21.39 6.15
C LYS A 402 59.05 21.27 7.53
N SER A 403 58.50 20.42 8.41
CA SER A 403 59.18 19.62 9.45
C SER A 403 58.14 18.99 10.37
N GLY A 404 58.23 17.74 10.86
CA GLY A 404 59.26 16.71 10.67
C GLY A 404 58.69 15.29 10.87
N GLU A 405 59.57 14.28 10.83
CA GLU A 405 59.23 12.84 10.81
C GLU A 405 59.10 12.19 12.20
N GLN A 406 58.88 10.86 12.20
CA GLN A 406 58.84 9.88 13.32
C GLN A 406 57.45 9.70 13.99
N GLY A 407 56.98 8.49 14.29
CA GLY A 407 57.53 7.15 14.03
C GLY A 407 56.57 6.03 14.47
N ASN A 408 56.68 4.84 13.87
CA ASN A 408 55.81 3.67 14.16
C ASN A 408 56.13 3.02 15.53
N ILE A 409 55.14 2.88 16.43
CA ILE A 409 55.19 1.92 17.54
C ILE A 409 53.84 1.21 17.70
N LYS A 410 53.77 -0.08 17.35
CA LYS A 410 52.68 -0.97 17.74
C LYS A 410 52.91 -1.49 19.16
N LYS A 411 51.94 -1.35 20.08
CA LYS A 411 51.93 -2.09 21.36
C LYS A 411 50.96 -3.26 21.30
N LYS A 412 51.43 -4.40 21.78
CA LYS A 412 50.81 -5.74 21.73
C LYS A 412 50.08 -6.01 23.05
N ARG A 413 48.83 -6.51 23.00
CA ARG A 413 48.18 -7.22 24.12
C ARG A 413 47.68 -8.57 23.60
N ALA A 414 47.81 -9.60 24.44
CA ALA A 414 47.63 -10.99 24.04
C ALA A 414 46.17 -11.45 24.13
N ALA A 415 45.79 -12.42 23.29
CA ALA A 415 44.53 -13.13 23.33
C ALA A 415 44.75 -14.60 23.76
N ALA A 416 43.74 -15.18 24.41
CA ALA A 416 43.72 -16.57 24.88
C ALA A 416 43.40 -17.57 23.73
N PRO A 417 43.71 -18.88 23.88
CA PRO A 417 43.63 -19.84 22.77
C PRO A 417 42.22 -20.39 22.51
N ALA A 418 41.96 -20.76 21.26
CA ALA A 418 40.76 -21.48 20.82
C ALA A 418 40.99 -23.00 20.77
N PRO A 419 39.95 -23.84 20.97
CA PRO A 419 40.06 -25.30 20.89
C PRO A 419 40.08 -25.83 19.43
N ALA A 420 40.52 -27.09 19.29
CA ALA A 420 41.00 -27.66 18.02
C ALA A 420 39.91 -28.18 17.06
N ILE A 421 40.26 -28.15 15.77
CA ILE A 421 39.53 -28.78 14.66
C ILE A 421 39.94 -30.26 14.56
N VAL A 422 38.97 -31.17 14.42
CA VAL A 422 39.21 -32.60 14.15
C VAL A 422 39.11 -32.85 12.64
N GLN A 423 40.16 -33.40 12.03
CA GLN A 423 40.17 -33.90 10.65
C GLN A 423 39.80 -35.38 10.60
N ILE A 424 39.05 -35.78 9.57
CA ILE A 424 38.85 -37.19 9.17
C ILE A 424 39.14 -37.28 7.65
N PRO A 425 39.96 -38.24 7.18
CA PRO A 425 40.46 -38.25 5.80
C PRO A 425 39.53 -38.97 4.82
N ALA A 426 39.71 -38.67 3.52
CA ALA A 426 39.02 -39.35 2.43
C ALA A 426 39.80 -40.58 1.94
N ASN A 427 39.09 -41.65 1.53
CA ASN A 427 39.55 -42.50 0.43
C ASN A 427 38.43 -43.28 -0.26
N THR A 428 38.68 -43.56 -1.53
CA THR A 428 37.75 -43.97 -2.61
C THR A 428 37.43 -45.47 -2.64
N MET A 429 36.25 -45.88 -3.14
CA MET A 429 36.12 -47.03 -4.06
C MET A 429 34.94 -46.89 -5.06
N ASN A 430 35.19 -47.40 -6.26
CA ASN A 430 34.34 -47.54 -7.47
C ASN A 430 33.29 -48.67 -7.33
N ALA A 431 32.32 -48.93 -8.23
CA ALA A 431 31.80 -48.27 -9.45
C ALA A 431 30.45 -48.91 -9.86
N GLY A 432 29.72 -48.30 -10.81
CA GLY A 432 28.58 -48.93 -11.49
C GLY A 432 28.02 -48.09 -12.65
N ALA A 433 28.39 -48.41 -13.89
CA ALA A 433 27.73 -47.91 -15.12
C ALA A 433 26.54 -48.86 -15.46
N SER A 434 25.51 -48.54 -16.26
CA SER A 434 25.16 -47.44 -17.19
C SER A 434 23.59 -47.34 -17.23
N ASN A 435 22.85 -46.66 -18.13
CA ASN A 435 23.09 -46.01 -19.43
C ASN A 435 21.93 -45.04 -19.77
N GLY A 436 22.03 -44.27 -20.87
CA GLY A 436 20.89 -43.58 -21.51
C GLY A 436 21.06 -42.06 -21.69
N ALA A 437 20.76 -41.56 -22.89
CA ALA A 437 20.93 -40.16 -23.28
C ALA A 437 19.57 -39.42 -23.50
N SER A 438 19.67 -38.10 -23.72
CA SER A 438 18.66 -37.14 -24.21
C SER A 438 17.96 -36.24 -23.17
N GLY A 439 17.57 -35.04 -23.61
CA GLY A 439 16.79 -34.05 -22.85
C GLY A 439 17.61 -32.94 -22.19
N VAL A 440 17.70 -31.77 -22.84
CA VAL A 440 17.98 -30.50 -22.16
C VAL A 440 16.64 -29.78 -22.03
N ASP A 441 15.95 -30.01 -20.92
CA ASP A 441 14.70 -29.30 -20.61
C ASP A 441 14.97 -28.18 -19.59
N TYR A 442 14.27 -27.06 -19.79
CA TYR A 442 14.33 -25.92 -18.89
C TYR A 442 13.82 -26.33 -17.50
N ILE A 443 14.54 -25.92 -16.45
CA ILE A 443 14.08 -26.14 -15.07
C ILE A 443 12.87 -25.24 -14.82
N ASP A 444 11.73 -25.90 -14.57
CA ASP A 444 10.47 -25.26 -14.21
C ASP A 444 10.62 -24.37 -12.96
N THR A 445 9.93 -23.24 -12.98
CA THR A 445 9.69 -22.44 -11.78
C THR A 445 8.84 -23.23 -10.78
N PRO A 446 9.14 -23.23 -9.47
CA PRO A 446 8.37 -24.00 -8.49
C PRO A 446 6.89 -23.60 -8.48
N ASP A 447 6.03 -24.61 -8.52
CA ASP A 447 4.58 -24.46 -8.64
C ASP A 447 3.93 -23.57 -7.56
N THR A 448 2.87 -22.90 -7.99
CA THR A 448 1.89 -22.29 -7.08
C THR A 448 1.19 -23.42 -6.29
N PRO A 449 1.00 -23.31 -4.95
CA PRO A 449 0.38 -24.37 -4.17
C PRO A 449 -1.01 -24.74 -4.69
N GLU A 450 -1.28 -26.05 -4.73
CA GLU A 450 -2.47 -26.64 -5.36
C GLU A 450 -3.79 -26.05 -4.81
N LEU A 451 -4.64 -25.56 -5.70
CA LEU A 451 -5.89 -24.82 -5.40
C LEU A 451 -7.00 -25.66 -4.71
N THR A 452 -6.75 -26.93 -4.41
CA THR A 452 -7.77 -27.95 -4.08
C THR A 452 -8.44 -27.76 -2.71
N LYS A 453 -7.93 -26.91 -1.82
CA LYS A 453 -8.57 -26.56 -0.54
C LYS A 453 -9.42 -25.28 -0.57
N ASN A 454 -9.41 -24.52 -1.66
CA ASN A 454 -9.83 -23.11 -1.62
C ASN A 454 -11.20 -22.81 -2.29
N SER A 455 -11.87 -23.78 -2.89
CA SER A 455 -13.22 -23.57 -3.48
C SER A 455 -14.30 -23.37 -2.42
N ASP A 456 -14.27 -24.17 -1.34
CA ASP A 456 -15.28 -24.12 -0.28
C ASP A 456 -15.12 -22.88 0.61
N SER A 457 -13.89 -22.44 0.88
CA SER A 457 -13.61 -21.19 1.60
C SER A 457 -14.02 -19.95 0.80
N ARG A 458 -13.91 -20.00 -0.54
CA ARG A 458 -14.35 -18.94 -1.46
C ARG A 458 -15.88 -18.87 -1.54
N ASN A 459 -16.58 -20.00 -1.66
CA ASN A 459 -18.04 -20.02 -1.63
C ASN A 459 -18.62 -19.59 -0.27
N LYS A 460 -17.94 -19.92 0.85
CA LYS A 460 -18.33 -19.41 2.18
C LYS A 460 -18.23 -17.89 2.30
N ILE A 461 -17.18 -17.22 1.80
CA ILE A 461 -17.04 -15.77 2.05
C ILE A 461 -18.16 -14.95 1.38
N ALA A 462 -18.57 -15.33 0.18
CA ALA A 462 -19.67 -14.70 -0.55
C ALA A 462 -21.01 -14.75 0.21
N GLN A 463 -21.23 -15.78 1.05
CA GLN A 463 -22.44 -15.92 1.86
C GLN A 463 -22.49 -14.91 3.02
N TYR A 464 -21.35 -14.62 3.67
CA TYR A 464 -21.28 -13.70 4.80
C TYR A 464 -21.03 -12.24 4.37
N PHE A 465 -20.32 -12.06 3.27
CA PHE A 465 -20.00 -10.76 2.69
C PHE A 465 -20.37 -10.75 1.20
N PRO A 466 -21.66 -10.59 0.84
CA PRO A 466 -22.08 -10.54 -0.56
C PRO A 466 -21.53 -9.34 -1.34
N GLU A 467 -21.03 -8.30 -0.68
CA GLU A 467 -20.28 -7.20 -1.31
C GLU A 467 -18.95 -7.63 -1.95
N LEU A 468 -18.36 -8.76 -1.53
CA LEU A 468 -17.12 -9.29 -2.14
C LEU A 468 -17.39 -10.15 -3.40
N ASP A 469 -18.66 -10.49 -3.67
CA ASP A 469 -19.07 -11.36 -4.78
C ASP A 469 -19.76 -10.54 -5.90
N SER A 470 -19.43 -9.24 -6.00
CA SER A 470 -19.97 -8.29 -6.98
C SER A 470 -19.36 -8.45 -8.39
N ILE A 471 -19.32 -9.70 -8.89
CA ILE A 471 -19.04 -10.00 -10.30
C ILE A 471 -20.16 -10.90 -10.83
N ASP A 472 -21.04 -10.30 -11.63
CA ASP A 472 -21.93 -11.06 -12.51
C ASP A 472 -21.11 -12.02 -13.37
N ARG A 473 -21.54 -13.28 -13.44
CA ARG A 473 -20.94 -14.28 -14.32
C ARG A 473 -21.31 -13.97 -15.77
N ASN A 474 -20.42 -13.28 -16.50
CA ASN A 474 -20.40 -13.23 -17.98
C ASN A 474 -18.95 -13.08 -18.47
#